data_AF-A0A7V1H2M9-F1
#
_entry.id   AF-A0A7V1H2M9-F1
#
_cell.length_a   1.000
_cell.length_b   1.000
_cell.length_c   1.000
_cell.angle_alpha   90.00
_cell.angle_beta   90.00
_cell.angle_gamma   90.00
#
_symmetry.space_group_name_H-M   'P 1'
#
loop_
_entity.id
_entity.type
_entity.pdbx_description
1 polymer ?
#
loop_
_entity_poly.entity_id
_entity_poly.type
_entity_poly.pdbx_seq_one_letter_code
_entity_poly.pdbx_strand_id
1 'polypeptide(L)' 'MDIQFLTKQLLLMFNIAHIYPGKVQKREWKQLCDLLVEKRDYLNSIIDVCKNEKLRIKAHQAFDQLNKILI' A
#
# COMPACT_ATOMS: atom_id res chain seq x y z
N MET A 1 13.60 -4.97 -2.67
CA MET A 1 12.27 -5.49 -2.26
C MET A 1 11.61 -6.07 -3.49
N ASP A 2 10.99 -7.25 -3.38
CA ASP A 2 10.23 -7.82 -4.49
C ASP A 2 8.93 -7.02 -4.71
N ILE A 3 8.71 -6.54 -5.94
CA ILE A 3 7.56 -5.69 -6.28
C ILE A 3 6.22 -6.44 -6.14
N GLN A 4 6.20 -7.75 -6.39
CA GLN A 4 5.01 -8.57 -6.23
C GLN A 4 4.71 -8.77 -4.75
N PHE A 5 5.74 -8.94 -3.92
CA PHE A 5 5.57 -8.96 -2.47
C PHE A 5 4.95 -7.64 -1.98
N LEU A 6 5.52 -6.49 -2.37
CA LEU A 6 4.99 -5.17 -2.01
C LEU A 6 3.52 -5.03 -2.45
N THR A 7 3.23 -5.38 -3.71
CA THR A 7 1.86 -5.33 -4.25
C THR A 7 0.88 -6.17 -3.42
N LYS A 8 1.27 -7.38 -3.03
CA LYS A 8 0.44 -8.25 -2.19
C LYS A 8 0.21 -7.67 -0.79
N GLN A 9 1.22 -7.03 -0.19
CA GLN A 9 1.05 -6.37 1.11
C GLN A 9 0.11 -5.16 1.03
N LEU A 10 0.24 -4.34 0.00
CA LEU A 10 -0.65 -3.19 -0.23
C LEU A 10 -2.11 -3.64 -0.40
N LEU A 11 -2.35 -4.69 -1.20
CA LEU A 11 -3.68 -5.27 -1.39
C LEU A 11 -4.23 -5.91 -0.11
N LEU A 12 -3.38 -6.59 0.68
CA LEU A 12 -3.78 -7.15 1.96
C LEU A 12 -4.25 -6.05 2.92
N MET A 13 -3.48 -4.96 3.02
CA MET A 13 -3.86 -3.82 3.84
C MET A 13 -5.18 -3.20 3.39
N PHE A 14 -5.34 -3.00 2.08
CA PHE A 14 -6.59 -2.51 1.50
C PHE A 14 -7.77 -3.42 1.88
N ASN A 15 -7.63 -4.73 1.69
CA ASN A 15 -8.68 -5.69 1.99
C ASN A 15 -9.03 -5.72 3.49
N ILE A 16 -8.06 -5.62 4.39
CA ILE A 16 -8.32 -5.60 5.84
C ILE A 16 -9.14 -4.35 6.21
N ALA A 17 -8.74 -3.18 5.74
CA ALA A 17 -9.46 -1.94 6.03
C ALA A 17 -10.85 -1.89 5.38
N HIS A 18 -10.98 -2.43 4.16
CA HIS A 18 -12.24 -2.47 3.44
C HIS A 18 -13.24 -3.46 4.04
N ILE A 19 -12.81 -4.68 4.37
CA ILE A 19 -13.68 -5.76 4.87
C ILE A 19 -13.96 -5.58 6.37
N TYR A 20 -13.00 -5.06 7.13
CA TYR A 20 -13.08 -4.97 8.59
C TYR A 20 -12.82 -3.54 9.12
N PRO A 21 -13.63 -2.54 8.75
CA PRO A 21 -13.39 -1.14 9.11
C PRO A 21 -13.34 -0.90 10.63
N GLY A 22 -14.08 -1.69 11.42
CA GLY A 22 -14.03 -1.61 12.89
C GLY A 22 -12.74 -2.18 13.51
N LYS A 23 -11.97 -3.01 12.79
CA LYS A 23 -10.72 -3.59 13.28
C LYS A 23 -9.50 -2.70 13.02
N VAL A 24 -9.63 -1.74 12.12
CA VAL A 24 -8.56 -0.80 11.74
C VAL A 24 -8.61 0.53 12.51
N GLN A 25 -9.59 0.72 13.40
CA GLN A 25 -9.66 1.86 14.32
C GLN A 25 -8.76 1.68 15.55
N LYS A 26 -7.55 1.13 15.35
CA LYS A 26 -6.58 0.85 16.41
C LYS A 26 -5.34 1.72 16.22
N ARG A 27 -4.64 1.99 17.33
CA ARG A 27 -3.41 2.80 17.34
C ARG A 27 -2.36 2.23 16.38
N GLU A 28 -2.20 0.91 16.36
CA GLU A 28 -1.22 0.21 15.55
C GLU A 28 -1.50 0.40 14.06
N TRP A 29 -2.78 0.36 13.67
CA TRP A 29 -3.17 0.61 12.29
C TRP A 29 -2.88 2.05 11.89
N LYS A 30 -3.20 3.02 12.76
CA LYS A 30 -2.87 4.42 12.52
C LYS A 30 -1.37 4.63 12.34
N GLN A 31 -0.54 4.06 13.21
CA GLN A 31 0.92 4.13 13.09
C GLN A 31 1.42 3.54 11.77
N LEU A 32 0.82 2.44 11.32
CA LEU A 32 1.15 1.83 10.04
C LEU A 32 0.78 2.75 8.86
N CYS A 33 -0.36 3.45 8.94
CA CYS A 33 -0.77 4.42 7.92
C CYS A 33 0.15 5.64 7.92
N ASP A 34 0.51 6.17 9.09
CA ASP A 34 1.45 7.28 9.23
C ASP A 34 2.81 6.92 8.59
N LEU A 35 3.29 5.69 8.80
CA LEU A 35 4.51 5.18 8.17
C LEU A 35 4.40 5.08 6.64
N LEU A 36 3.24 4.67 6.11
CA LEU A 36 3.01 4.64 4.66
C LEU A 36 3.05 6.04 4.05
N VAL A 37 2.48 7.02 4.74
CA VAL A 37 2.53 8.43 4.32
C VAL A 37 3.97 8.95 4.37
N GLU A 38 4.70 8.71 5.47
CA GLU A 38 6.09 9.15 5.63
C GLU A 38 7.02 8.52 4.57
N LYS A 39 6.77 7.25 4.19
CA LYS A 39 7.59 6.52 3.22
C LYS A 39 7.02 6.52 1.80
N ARG A 40 6.05 7.38 1.50
CA ARG A 40 5.37 7.43 0.20
C ARG A 40 6.33 7.53 -0.98
N ASP A 41 7.27 8.48 -0.93
CA ASP A 41 8.23 8.70 -2.02
C ASP A 41 9.19 7.52 -2.17
N TYR A 42 9.58 6.90 -1.05
CA TYR A 42 10.39 5.70 -1.07
C TYR A 42 9.65 4.51 -1.72
N LEU A 43 8.37 4.31 -1.39
CA LEU A 43 7.55 3.27 -2.01
C LEU A 43 7.35 3.51 -3.51
N ASN A 44 7.08 4.75 -3.91
CA ASN A 44 7.00 5.13 -5.32
C ASN A 44 8.31 4.83 -6.05
N SER A 45 9.46 5.18 -5.44
CA SER A 45 10.77 4.88 -6.03
C SER A 45 10.99 3.38 -6.26
N ILE A 46 10.55 2.51 -5.32
CA ILE A 46 10.61 1.05 -5.48
C ILE A 46 9.72 0.58 -6.63
N ILE A 47 8.53 1.17 -6.78
CA ILE A 47 7.60 0.81 -7.84
C ILE A 47 8.17 1.24 -9.20
N ASP A 48 8.70 2.46 -9.31
CA ASP A 48 9.14 3.06 -10.57
C ASP A 48 10.37 2.38 -11.17
N VAL A 49 11.29 1.87 -10.34
CA VAL A 49 12.46 1.11 -10.79
C VAL A 49 12.11 -0.28 -11.31
N CYS A 50 10.86 -0.74 -11.17
CA CYS A 50 10.42 -2.00 -11.72
C CYS A 50 10.42 -1.97 -13.26
N LYS A 51 11.28 -2.81 -13.87
CA LYS A 51 11.39 -2.94 -15.34
C LYS A 51 10.15 -3.55 -16.01
N ASN A 52 9.38 -4.35 -15.27
CA ASN A 52 8.18 -4.99 -15.81
C ASN A 52 6.98 -4.04 -15.67
N GLU A 53 6.58 -3.44 -16.78
CA GLU A 53 5.50 -2.46 -16.83
C GLU A 53 4.18 -2.97 -16.22
N LYS A 54 3.79 -4.22 -16.50
CA LYS A 54 2.55 -4.79 -15.96
C LYS A 54 2.59 -4.89 -14.43
N LEU A 55 3.73 -5.26 -13.87
CA LEU A 55 3.91 -5.33 -12.42
C LEU A 55 3.94 -3.94 -11.79
N ARG A 56 4.63 -2.99 -12.45
CA ARG A 56 4.67 -1.58 -12.03
C ARG A 56 3.28 -0.96 -11.97
N ILE A 57 2.48 -1.10 -13.02
CA ILE A 57 1.10 -0.58 -13.08
C ILE A 57 0.26 -1.19 -11.96
N LYS A 58 0.34 -2.51 -11.74
CA LYS A 58 -0.39 -3.17 -10.66
C LYS A 58 0.00 -2.66 -9.27
N ALA A 59 1.29 -2.43 -9.04
CA ALA A 59 1.78 -1.92 -7.77
C ALA A 59 1.30 -0.48 -7.51
N HIS A 60 1.36 0.40 -8.53
CA HIS A 60 0.80 1.74 -8.47
C HIS A 60 -0.70 1.72 -8.17
N GLN A 61 -1.47 0.88 -8.88
CA GLN A 61 -2.90 0.71 -8.65
C GLN A 61 -3.21 0.25 -7.21
N ALA A 62 -2.48 -0.73 -6.68
CA ALA A 62 -2.65 -1.19 -5.32
C ALA A 62 -2.33 -0.10 -4.29
N PHE A 63 -1.29 0.70 -4.55
CA PHE A 63 -0.90 1.79 -3.67
C PHE A 63 -1.95 2.92 -3.68
N ASP A 64 -2.45 3.30 -4.86
CA ASP A 64 -3.51 4.29 -5.01
C ASP A 64 -4.83 3.85 -4.37
N GLN A 65 -5.21 2.57 -4.52
CA GLN A 65 -6.39 2.01 -3.86
C GLN A 65 -6.30 2.09 -2.33
N LEU A 66 -5.13 1.75 -1.78
CA LEU A 66 -4.89 1.88 -0.34
C LEU A 66 -4.96 3.35 0.09
N ASN A 67 -4.31 4.27 -0.62
CA ASN A 67 -4.33 5.69 -0.26
C ASN A 67 -5.74 6.29 -0.25
N LYS A 68 -6.65 5.84 -1.11
CA LYS A 68 -8.05 6.31 -1.15
C LYS A 68 -8.88 5.98 0.10
N ILE A 69 -8.48 4.97 0.86
CA ILE A 69 -9.20 4.55 2.07
C ILE A 69 -8.50 4.96 3.36
N LEU A 70 -7.28 5.51 3.25
CA LEU A 70 -6.50 6.00 4.39
C LEU A 70 -6.66 7.51 4.62
N ILE A 71 -7.15 8.26 3.62
CA ILE A 71 -7.51 9.68 3.68
C ILE A 71 -9.01 9.79 3.92
#